data_AF-U6L1E5-F1
#
_entry.id   AF-U6L1E5-F1
#
_cell.length_a   1.000
_cell.length_b   1.000
_cell.length_c   1.000
_cell.angle_alpha   90.00
_cell.angle_beta   90.00
_cell.angle_gamma   90.00
#
_symmetry.space_group_name_H-M   'P 1'
#
loop_
_entity.id
_entity.type
_entity.pdbx_description
1 polymer ?
#
loop_
_entity_poly.entity_id
_entity_poly.type
_entity_poly.pdbx_seq_one_letter_code
_entity_poly.pdbx_strand_id
1 'polypeptide(L)'
;METEPHFIRCIKPNDQQQPKLFIESKVSPQLRALPIMKAVQLRSVGYSYRRPFADFLRQPRFLNISAYGKIAGGLLGSSTAGGAPREGALALLQRAGLKEYKDYRMGLTMVSLTREAQQQLLQQQREQLLLLRPIVRTLEAICLRRDLKKSLETHINSIVRLQAHVRRQLLLLEMRGHSAAAATAAAAAAVAAANEGVSRQQTAV
;
A
#
# COMPACT_ATOMS: atom_id res chain seq x y z
N MET A 1 1.32 -39.99 -20.86
CA MET A 1 0.85 -38.60 -20.91
C MET A 1 0.61 -38.17 -19.48
N GLU A 2 1.63 -37.67 -18.79
CA GLU A 2 1.48 -37.17 -17.42
C GLU A 2 1.00 -35.71 -17.48
N THR A 3 -0.04 -35.38 -16.71
CA THR A 3 -0.59 -34.03 -16.63
C THR A 3 -0.06 -33.32 -15.38
N GLU A 4 0.32 -32.05 -15.51
CA GLU A 4 0.77 -31.25 -14.37
C GLU A 4 -0.45 -30.72 -13.56
N PRO A 5 -0.53 -30.97 -12.25
CA PRO A 5 -1.66 -30.51 -11.45
C PRO A 5 -1.57 -29.01 -11.13
N HIS A 6 -2.62 -28.27 -11.45
CA HIS A 6 -2.79 -26.87 -11.07
C HIS A 6 -3.82 -26.73 -9.94
N PHE A 7 -3.45 -26.01 -8.87
CA PHE A 7 -4.31 -25.85 -7.69
C PHE A 7 -4.85 -24.43 -7.58
N ILE A 8 -6.18 -24.27 -7.63
CA ILE A 8 -6.89 -23.02 -7.33
C ILE A 8 -7.57 -23.17 -5.96
N ARG A 9 -7.34 -22.21 -5.05
CA ARG A 9 -7.93 -22.21 -3.70
C ARG A 9 -8.90 -21.05 -3.56
N CYS A 10 -10.19 -21.34 -3.45
CA CYS A 10 -11.23 -20.35 -3.26
C CYS A 10 -11.42 -20.04 -1.77
N ILE A 11 -11.67 -18.77 -1.42
CA ILE A 11 -11.93 -18.31 -0.05
C ILE A 11 -13.25 -17.55 -0.02
N LYS A 12 -14.14 -17.90 0.91
CA LYS A 12 -15.40 -17.17 1.14
C LYS A 12 -15.18 -16.09 2.20
N PRO A 13 -15.26 -14.79 1.86
CA PRO A 13 -14.92 -13.70 2.78
C PRO A 13 -16.04 -13.39 3.80
N ASN A 14 -17.29 -13.68 3.47
CA ASN A 14 -18.45 -13.49 4.35
C ASN A 14 -19.57 -14.47 3.97
N ASP A 15 -20.48 -14.75 4.91
CA ASP A 15 -21.64 -15.61 4.67
C ASP A 15 -22.84 -14.89 4.07
N GLN A 16 -22.89 -13.57 4.21
CA GLN A 16 -23.99 -12.71 3.73
C GLN A 16 -23.97 -12.47 2.22
N GLN A 17 -23.01 -13.07 1.50
CA GLN A 17 -22.80 -12.89 0.06
C GLN A 17 -22.68 -11.41 -0.37
N GLN A 18 -22.18 -10.57 0.54
CA GLN A 18 -22.03 -9.14 0.29
C GLN A 18 -20.67 -8.83 -0.33
N PRO A 19 -20.61 -8.00 -1.39
CA PRO A 19 -19.34 -7.54 -1.93
C PRO A 19 -18.64 -6.62 -0.92
N LYS A 20 -17.30 -6.64 -0.92
CA LYS A 20 -16.42 -5.77 -0.09
C LYS A 20 -16.54 -5.96 1.43
N LEU A 21 -17.28 -6.97 1.91
CA LEU A 21 -17.33 -7.34 3.32
C LEU A 21 -16.34 -8.49 3.62
N PHE A 22 -15.40 -8.25 4.53
CA PHE A 22 -14.40 -9.25 4.94
C PHE A 22 -14.57 -9.58 6.42
N ILE A 23 -14.87 -10.84 6.74
CA ILE A 23 -15.05 -11.34 8.10
C ILE A 23 -13.86 -12.26 8.45
N GLU A 24 -12.94 -11.75 9.26
CA GLU A 24 -11.71 -12.47 9.62
C GLU A 24 -12.00 -13.82 10.30
N SER A 25 -13.00 -13.88 11.18
CA SER A 25 -13.38 -15.10 11.89
C SER A 25 -13.81 -16.24 10.95
N LYS A 26 -14.27 -15.92 9.73
CA LYS A 26 -14.62 -16.90 8.71
C LYS A 26 -13.44 -17.27 7.82
N VAL A 27 -12.57 -16.33 7.52
CA VAL A 27 -11.42 -16.54 6.61
C VAL A 27 -10.26 -17.24 7.31
N SER A 28 -9.99 -16.90 8.58
CA SER A 28 -8.85 -17.45 9.33
C SER A 28 -8.87 -18.99 9.45
N PRO A 29 -10.01 -19.65 9.77
CA PRO A 29 -10.10 -21.11 9.72
C PRO A 29 -9.92 -21.69 8.31
N GLN A 30 -10.44 -21.03 7.27
CA GLN A 30 -10.25 -21.45 5.87
C GLN A 30 -8.77 -21.42 5.48
N LEU A 31 -8.00 -20.42 5.89
CA LEU A 31 -6.56 -20.33 5.63
C LEU A 31 -5.74 -21.43 6.33
N ARG A 32 -6.25 -21.99 7.43
CA ARG A 32 -5.65 -23.14 8.14
C ARG A 32 -6.06 -24.48 7.54
N ALA A 33 -7.34 -24.60 7.16
CA ALA A 33 -7.89 -25.81 6.54
C ALA A 33 -7.37 -26.00 5.11
N LEU A 34 -7.31 -24.92 4.33
CA LEU A 34 -6.61 -24.89 3.04
C LEU A 34 -5.10 -24.84 3.32
N PRO A 35 -4.27 -25.56 2.55
CA PRO A 35 -2.82 -25.59 2.79
C PRO A 35 -2.11 -24.30 2.34
N ILE A 36 -2.77 -23.14 2.37
CA ILE A 36 -2.21 -21.86 1.92
C ILE A 36 -1.04 -21.47 2.82
N MET A 37 -1.25 -21.48 4.14
CA MET A 37 -0.19 -21.12 5.09
C MET A 37 0.94 -22.14 5.11
N LYS A 38 0.61 -23.43 5.05
CA LYS A 38 1.60 -24.51 4.95
C LYS A 38 2.41 -24.41 3.65
N ALA A 39 1.78 -24.05 2.52
CA ALA A 39 2.48 -23.89 1.25
C ALA A 39 3.44 -22.69 1.27
N VAL A 40 3.04 -21.57 1.88
CA VAL A 40 3.93 -20.42 2.08
C VAL A 40 5.11 -20.81 2.98
N GLN A 41 4.84 -21.51 4.08
CA GLN A 41 5.89 -21.99 4.99
C GLN A 41 6.84 -22.96 4.28
N LEU A 42 6.34 -23.95 3.54
CA LEU A 42 7.15 -24.90 2.80
C LEU A 42 8.04 -24.22 1.76
N ARG A 43 7.54 -23.18 1.08
CA ARG A 43 8.35 -22.35 0.17
C ARG A 43 9.41 -21.51 0.88
N SER A 44 9.22 -21.22 2.17
CA SER A 44 10.15 -20.42 2.97
C SER A 44 11.24 -21.27 3.64
N VAL A 45 11.00 -22.58 3.81
CA VAL A 45 11.96 -23.51 4.42
C VAL A 45 13.07 -23.86 3.43
N GLY A 46 14.31 -23.87 3.93
CA GLY A 46 15.50 -24.14 3.13
C GLY A 46 15.87 -22.95 2.23
N TYR A 47 16.27 -23.27 1.00
CA TYR A 47 16.70 -22.27 0.01
C TYR A 47 15.49 -21.66 -0.72
N SER A 48 14.84 -20.70 -0.07
CA SER A 48 13.66 -20.00 -0.59
C SER A 48 14.00 -19.05 -1.74
N TYR A 49 15.15 -18.38 -1.66
CA TYR A 49 15.59 -17.44 -2.68
C TYR A 49 16.43 -18.17 -3.73
N ARG A 50 15.97 -18.16 -4.99
CA ARG A 50 16.66 -18.79 -6.13
C ARG A 50 16.65 -17.84 -7.31
N ARG A 51 17.81 -17.39 -7.76
CA ARG A 51 17.94 -16.47 -8.90
C ARG A 51 19.12 -16.83 -9.78
N PRO A 52 19.04 -16.57 -11.11
CA PRO A 52 20.20 -16.67 -11.99
C PRO A 52 21.32 -15.77 -11.50
N PHE A 53 22.58 -16.13 -11.75
CA PHE A 53 23.72 -15.32 -11.31
C PHE A 53 23.64 -13.86 -11.78
N ALA A 54 23.19 -13.64 -13.01
CA ALA A 54 23.01 -12.30 -13.58
C ALA A 54 21.99 -11.47 -12.78
N ASP A 55 20.84 -12.05 -12.44
CA ASP A 55 19.80 -11.34 -11.66
C ASP A 55 20.17 -11.20 -10.19
N PHE A 56 20.87 -12.19 -9.63
CA PHE A 56 21.38 -12.10 -8.27
C PHE A 56 22.30 -10.89 -8.13
N LEU A 57 23.26 -10.70 -9.04
CA LEU A 57 24.21 -9.58 -8.99
C LEU A 57 23.56 -8.22 -9.20
N ARG A 58 22.35 -8.18 -9.78
CA ARG A 58 21.56 -6.96 -9.96
C ARG A 58 20.88 -6.47 -8.67
N GLN A 59 20.74 -7.26 -7.63
CA GLN A 59 20.01 -6.85 -6.43
C GLN A 59 20.91 -6.19 -5.36
N PRO A 60 22.07 -6.77 -4.98
CA PRO A 60 23.06 -6.20 -4.08
C PRO A 60 24.15 -5.41 -4.82
N ARG A 61 23.80 -4.68 -5.90
CA ARG A 61 24.77 -3.92 -6.73
C ARG A 61 25.64 -2.98 -5.90
N PHE A 62 25.04 -2.40 -4.86
CA PHE A 62 25.68 -1.42 -4.01
C PHE A 62 26.63 -2.03 -2.97
N LEU A 63 26.56 -3.35 -2.72
CA LEU A 63 27.49 -4.04 -1.83
C LEU A 63 28.85 -4.32 -2.51
N ASN A 64 28.82 -4.44 -3.84
CA ASN A 64 30.02 -4.59 -4.66
C ASN A 64 29.88 -3.81 -5.98
N ILE A 65 30.01 -2.49 -5.87
CA ILE A 65 29.91 -1.56 -7.01
C ILE A 65 31.01 -1.84 -8.05
N SER A 66 32.20 -2.29 -7.60
CA SER A 66 33.32 -2.64 -8.48
C SER A 66 33.03 -3.88 -9.33
N ALA A 67 32.53 -4.96 -8.72
CA ALA A 67 32.12 -6.17 -9.44
C ALA A 67 30.90 -5.90 -10.34
N TYR A 68 29.93 -5.12 -9.85
CA TYR A 68 28.79 -4.71 -10.68
C TYR A 68 29.24 -3.84 -11.87
N GLY A 69 30.19 -2.92 -11.67
CA GLY A 69 30.75 -2.08 -12.73
C GLY A 69 31.43 -2.89 -13.84
N LYS A 70 32.08 -4.01 -13.50
CA LYS A 70 32.64 -4.95 -14.49
C LYS A 70 31.56 -5.71 -15.27
N ILE A 71 30.48 -6.12 -14.60
CA ILE A 71 29.36 -6.83 -15.24
C ILE A 71 28.49 -5.89 -16.08
N ALA A 72 28.25 -4.67 -15.59
CA ALA A 72 27.48 -3.63 -16.27
C ALA A 72 28.31 -2.93 -17.36
N GLY A 73 29.63 -2.86 -17.21
CA GLY A 73 30.57 -2.39 -18.25
C GLY A 73 30.57 -3.29 -19.48
N GLY A 74 30.18 -4.58 -19.34
CA GLY A 74 29.88 -5.45 -20.47
C GLY A 74 28.65 -5.01 -21.30
N LEU A 75 27.79 -4.12 -20.75
CA LEU A 75 26.68 -3.50 -21.48
C LEU A 75 27.10 -2.25 -22.26
N LEU A 76 28.30 -1.69 -21.99
CA LEU A 76 28.81 -0.45 -22.61
C LEU A 76 30.07 -0.67 -23.49
N GLY A 77 30.36 -1.92 -23.88
CA GLY A 77 31.40 -2.23 -24.86
C GLY A 77 32.81 -2.33 -24.28
N SER A 78 33.15 -3.49 -23.72
CA SER A 78 34.47 -4.10 -23.99
C SER A 78 34.40 -5.60 -23.69
N SER A 79 34.51 -6.38 -24.75
CA SER A 79 34.68 -7.81 -24.74
C SER A 79 36.11 -8.15 -24.35
N THR A 80 36.40 -8.34 -23.06
CA THR A 80 37.50 -9.20 -22.57
C THR A 80 37.45 -9.27 -21.04
N ALA A 81 37.02 -10.42 -20.51
CA ALA A 81 37.43 -11.05 -19.26
C ALA A 81 36.23 -11.80 -18.67
N GLY A 82 36.07 -13.05 -19.11
CA GLY A 82 35.14 -14.01 -18.52
C GLY A 82 35.53 -14.38 -17.09
N GLY A 83 35.31 -13.46 -16.15
CA GLY A 83 34.98 -13.87 -14.79
C GLY A 83 33.50 -14.23 -14.81
N ALA A 84 33.20 -15.53 -14.81
CA ALA A 84 31.83 -16.01 -14.94
C ALA A 84 30.92 -15.28 -13.92
N PRO A 85 29.65 -14.96 -14.22
CA PRO A 85 28.74 -14.33 -13.26
C PRO A 85 28.64 -15.13 -11.94
N ARG A 86 28.97 -16.42 -12.00
CA ARG A 86 29.20 -17.29 -10.84
C ARG A 86 30.32 -16.80 -9.89
N GLU A 87 31.47 -16.40 -10.41
CA GLU A 87 32.62 -15.91 -9.63
C GLU A 87 32.30 -14.57 -8.96
N GLY A 88 31.65 -13.66 -9.70
CA GLY A 88 31.19 -12.39 -9.14
C GLY A 88 30.20 -12.61 -7.98
N ALA A 89 29.28 -13.58 -8.14
CA ALA A 89 28.34 -13.96 -7.09
C ALA A 89 29.07 -14.57 -5.88
N LEU A 90 30.04 -15.45 -6.12
CA LEU A 90 30.84 -16.07 -5.06
C LEU A 90 31.66 -15.04 -4.28
N ALA A 91 32.34 -14.12 -4.96
CA ALA A 91 33.11 -13.05 -4.32
C ALA A 91 32.22 -12.13 -3.46
N LEU A 92 30.98 -11.87 -3.91
CA LEU A 92 30.01 -11.09 -3.12
C LEU A 92 29.57 -11.85 -1.86
N LEU A 93 29.27 -13.14 -1.98
CA LEU A 93 28.85 -13.97 -0.85
C LEU A 93 29.95 -14.12 0.19
N GLN A 94 31.20 -14.30 -0.25
CA GLN A 94 32.37 -14.35 0.64
C GLN A 94 32.59 -13.01 1.35
N ARG A 95 32.49 -11.88 0.64
CA ARG A 95 32.60 -10.53 1.25
C ARG A 95 31.47 -10.24 2.24
N ALA A 96 30.29 -10.78 2.01
CA ALA A 96 29.16 -10.67 2.95
C ALA A 96 29.34 -11.53 4.21
N GLY A 97 30.33 -12.44 4.23
CA GLY A 97 30.61 -13.31 5.38
C GLY A 97 29.64 -14.49 5.52
N LEU A 98 28.94 -14.87 4.45
CA LEU A 98 28.00 -15.98 4.48
C LEU A 98 28.72 -17.33 4.39
N LYS A 99 28.22 -18.35 5.09
CA LYS A 99 28.82 -19.69 5.10
C LYS A 99 28.17 -20.60 4.06
N GLU A 100 29.00 -21.30 3.29
CA GLU A 100 28.54 -22.32 2.35
C GLU A 100 27.83 -23.47 3.10
N TYR A 101 26.81 -24.08 2.48
CA TYR A 101 25.96 -25.16 3.02
C TYR A 101 24.96 -24.78 4.11
N LYS A 102 25.20 -23.71 4.88
CA LYS A 102 24.23 -23.18 5.85
C LYS A 102 23.39 -22.05 5.25
N ASP A 103 24.04 -21.07 4.66
CA ASP A 103 23.41 -19.80 4.29
C ASP A 103 23.14 -19.70 2.77
N TYR A 104 24.04 -20.30 1.97
CA TYR A 104 23.91 -20.33 0.52
C TYR A 104 24.40 -21.65 -0.09
N ARG A 105 23.88 -21.92 -1.29
CA ARG A 105 24.34 -22.99 -2.18
C ARG A 105 24.44 -22.48 -3.61
N MET A 106 25.56 -22.76 -4.24
CA MET A 106 25.82 -22.42 -5.64
C MET A 106 25.33 -23.57 -6.54
N GLY A 107 24.44 -23.27 -7.48
CA GLY A 107 24.04 -24.19 -8.55
C GLY A 107 24.91 -24.02 -9.80
N LEU A 108 24.50 -24.69 -10.89
CA LEU A 108 25.16 -24.55 -12.20
C LEU A 108 24.90 -23.17 -12.83
N THR A 109 23.67 -22.66 -12.69
CA THR A 109 23.23 -21.39 -13.32
C THR A 109 22.61 -20.40 -12.33
N MET A 110 22.34 -20.84 -11.09
CA MET A 110 21.55 -20.12 -10.11
C MET A 110 22.24 -20.09 -8.74
N VAL A 111 22.07 -19.00 -8.00
CA VAL A 111 22.38 -18.91 -6.56
C VAL A 111 21.12 -19.25 -5.78
N SER A 112 21.26 -20.11 -4.78
CA SER A 112 20.22 -20.46 -3.83
C SER A 112 20.61 -19.97 -2.43
N LEU A 113 19.74 -19.19 -1.78
CA LEU A 113 19.98 -18.56 -0.48
C LEU A 113 18.86 -18.92 0.50
N THR A 114 19.22 -19.07 1.77
CA THR A 114 18.22 -19.12 2.84
C THR A 114 17.59 -17.74 3.05
N ARG A 115 16.42 -17.71 3.67
CA ARG A 115 15.71 -16.45 3.96
C ARG A 115 16.55 -15.53 4.86
N GLU A 116 17.24 -16.10 5.85
CA GLU A 116 18.09 -15.36 6.78
C GLU A 116 19.28 -14.73 6.06
N ALA A 117 19.99 -15.51 5.23
CA ALA A 117 21.11 -15.01 4.44
C ALA A 117 20.70 -13.88 3.48
N GLN A 118 19.54 -14.03 2.83
CA GLN A 118 18.98 -12.98 1.97
C GLN A 118 18.69 -11.70 2.76
N GLN A 119 18.10 -11.81 3.96
CA GLN A 119 17.81 -10.65 4.81
C GLN A 119 19.08 -9.96 5.29
N GLN A 120 20.11 -10.72 5.67
CA GLN A 120 21.42 -10.19 6.07
C GLN A 120 22.08 -9.42 4.93
N LEU A 121 22.10 -9.96 3.70
CA LEU A 121 22.63 -9.25 2.53
C LEU A 121 21.91 -7.93 2.27
N LEU A 122 20.57 -7.93 2.34
CA LEU A 122 19.78 -6.71 2.16
C LEU A 122 20.01 -5.69 3.29
N GLN A 123 20.26 -6.16 4.51
CA GLN A 123 20.61 -5.30 5.63
C GLN A 123 21.97 -4.63 5.43
N GLN A 124 23.01 -5.41 5.11
CA GLN A 124 24.34 -4.86 4.82
C GLN A 124 24.30 -3.84 3.67
N GLN A 125 23.53 -4.14 2.62
CA GLN A 125 23.32 -3.19 1.52
C GLN A 125 22.66 -1.88 1.98
N ARG A 126 21.67 -1.95 2.87
CA ARG A 126 21.02 -0.75 3.43
C ARG A 126 21.98 0.06 4.31
N GLU A 127 22.86 -0.60 5.05
CA GLU A 127 23.90 0.04 5.86
C GLU A 127 24.89 0.84 5.00
N GLN A 128 25.31 0.30 3.85
CA GLN A 128 26.16 1.03 2.90
C GLN A 128 25.46 2.25 2.28
N LEU A 129 24.13 2.25 2.23
CA LEU A 129 23.31 3.31 1.63
C LEU A 129 22.71 4.29 2.65
N LEU A 130 23.21 4.31 3.90
CA LEU A 130 22.67 5.16 4.96
C LEU A 130 22.71 6.66 4.59
N LEU A 131 23.77 7.12 3.91
CA LEU A 131 23.91 8.51 3.48
C LEU A 131 22.84 8.92 2.45
N LEU A 132 22.39 7.98 1.62
CA LEU A 132 21.35 8.22 0.60
C LEU A 132 19.93 8.08 1.17
N ARG A 133 19.78 7.48 2.35
CA ARG A 133 18.48 7.25 3.00
C ARG A 133 17.59 8.50 3.13
N PRO A 134 18.08 9.69 3.59
CA PRO A 134 17.23 10.87 3.66
C PRO A 134 16.74 11.30 2.27
N ILE A 135 17.60 11.27 1.26
CA ILE A 135 17.25 11.63 -0.12
C ILE A 135 16.19 10.70 -0.66
N VAL A 136 16.38 9.37 -0.56
CA VAL A 136 15.41 8.38 -1.03
C VAL A 136 14.06 8.58 -0.34
N ARG A 137 14.03 8.81 0.98
CA ARG A 137 12.78 9.07 1.72
C ARG A 137 12.07 10.34 1.24
N THR A 138 12.81 11.42 0.99
CA THR A 138 12.20 12.65 0.47
C THR A 138 11.62 12.42 -0.93
N LEU A 139 12.32 11.67 -1.79
CA LEU A 139 11.84 11.33 -3.13
C LEU A 139 10.61 10.41 -3.07
N GLU A 140 10.63 9.37 -2.23
CA GLU A 140 9.48 8.49 -2.00
C GLU A 140 8.27 9.30 -1.50
N ALA A 141 8.46 10.22 -0.56
CA ALA A 141 7.40 11.08 -0.06
C ALA A 141 6.84 12.00 -1.16
N ILE A 142 7.70 12.55 -2.03
CA ILE A 142 7.29 13.37 -3.17
C ILE A 142 6.48 12.53 -4.17
N CYS A 143 6.93 11.31 -4.49
CA CYS A 143 6.22 10.39 -5.38
C CYS A 143 4.86 10.00 -4.80
N LEU A 144 4.80 9.59 -3.54
CA LEU A 144 3.56 9.26 -2.84
C LEU A 144 2.59 10.45 -2.82
N ARG A 145 3.09 11.67 -2.53
CA ARG A 145 2.28 12.88 -2.59
C ARG A 145 1.73 13.13 -4.00
N ARG A 146 2.53 12.90 -5.03
CA ARG A 146 2.11 13.06 -6.42
C ARG A 146 1.03 12.05 -6.80
N ASP A 147 1.17 10.80 -6.38
CA ASP A 147 0.19 9.74 -6.68
C ASP A 147 -1.12 9.97 -5.93
N LEU A 148 -1.05 10.40 -4.67
CA LEU A 148 -2.23 10.85 -3.91
C LEU A 148 -2.91 12.05 -4.57
N LYS A 149 -2.15 13.03 -5.05
CA LYS A 149 -2.70 14.19 -5.76
C LYS A 149 -3.41 13.76 -7.05
N LYS A 150 -2.82 12.88 -7.84
CA LYS A 150 -3.47 12.31 -9.04
C LYS A 150 -4.76 11.57 -8.68
N SER A 151 -4.72 10.75 -7.63
CA SER A 151 -5.91 10.04 -7.14
C SER A 151 -6.98 10.99 -6.59
N LEU A 152 -6.61 12.18 -6.11
CA LEU A 152 -7.58 13.20 -5.71
C LEU A 152 -8.16 13.88 -6.95
N GLU A 153 -7.33 14.21 -7.94
CA GLU A 153 -7.73 14.84 -9.20
C GLU A 153 -8.77 14.00 -9.96
N THR A 154 -8.68 12.66 -9.92
CA THR A 154 -9.73 11.79 -10.50
C THR A 154 -11.09 11.93 -9.82
N HIS A 155 -11.14 12.38 -8.56
CA HIS A 155 -12.37 12.53 -7.77
C HIS A 155 -12.81 14.00 -7.56
N ILE A 156 -12.03 14.99 -8.02
CA ILE A 156 -12.33 16.43 -7.83
C ILE A 156 -13.75 16.79 -8.28
N ASN A 157 -14.17 16.32 -9.45
CA ASN A 157 -15.50 16.65 -9.99
C ASN A 157 -16.64 16.13 -9.09
N SER A 158 -16.49 14.93 -8.53
CA SER A 158 -17.46 14.38 -7.57
C SER A 158 -17.48 15.17 -6.27
N ILE A 159 -16.31 15.60 -5.78
CA ILE A 159 -16.19 16.41 -4.57
C ILE A 159 -16.86 17.78 -4.76
N VAL A 160 -16.62 18.45 -5.89
CA VAL A 160 -17.25 19.76 -6.18
C VAL A 160 -18.78 19.64 -6.24
N ARG A 161 -19.30 18.56 -6.84
CA ARG A 161 -20.75 18.29 -6.87
C ARG A 161 -21.33 18.08 -5.47
N LEU A 162 -20.61 17.34 -4.60
CA LEU A 162 -21.00 17.15 -3.20
C LEU A 162 -20.97 18.47 -2.43
N GLN A 163 -19.90 19.26 -2.58
CA GLN A 163 -19.78 20.59 -1.96
C GLN A 163 -20.92 21.53 -2.38
N ALA A 164 -21.30 21.52 -3.66
CA ALA A 164 -22.44 22.30 -4.15
C ALA A 164 -23.76 21.88 -3.50
N HIS A 165 -24.00 20.57 -3.33
CA HIS A 165 -25.20 20.07 -2.65
C HIS A 165 -25.22 20.44 -1.16
N VAL A 166 -24.09 20.31 -0.46
CA VAL A 166 -23.99 20.69 0.96
C VAL A 166 -24.24 22.18 1.15
N ARG A 167 -23.62 23.04 0.32
CA ARG A 167 -23.85 24.49 0.37
C ARG A 167 -25.31 24.86 0.14
N ARG A 168 -25.96 24.23 -0.84
CA ARG A 168 -27.40 24.42 -1.11
C ARG A 168 -28.25 24.03 0.10
N GLN A 169 -27.97 22.90 0.75
CA GLN A 169 -28.72 22.44 1.92
C GLN A 169 -28.57 23.39 3.11
N LEU A 170 -27.37 23.92 3.34
CA LEU A 170 -27.11 24.87 4.42
C LEU A 170 -27.90 26.17 4.24
N LEU A 171 -27.94 26.73 3.02
CA LEU A 171 -28.77 27.89 2.70
C LEU A 171 -30.27 27.63 2.89
N LEU A 172 -30.76 26.46 2.49
CA LEU A 172 -32.17 26.10 2.69
C LEU A 172 -32.54 26.00 4.17
N LEU A 173 -31.62 25.55 5.03
CA LEU A 173 -31.82 25.51 6.48
C LEU A 173 -31.86 26.91 7.08
N GLU A 174 -30.96 27.80 6.66
CA GLU A 174 -30.96 29.21 7.09
C GLU A 174 -32.25 29.91 6.67
N MET A 175 -32.69 29.77 5.42
CA MET A 175 -33.93 30.39 4.93
C MET A 175 -35.16 29.86 5.68
N ARG A 176 -35.20 28.55 5.97
CA ARG A 176 -36.27 27.97 6.81
C ARG A 176 -36.25 28.51 8.23
N GLY A 177 -35.07 28.66 8.84
CA GLY A 177 -34.91 29.29 10.15
C GLY A 177 -35.41 30.73 10.16
N HIS A 178 -35.03 31.55 9.18
CA HIS A 178 -35.52 32.92 9.05
C HIS A 178 -37.04 32.97 8.79
N SER A 179 -37.60 32.07 7.98
CA SER A 179 -39.05 32.00 7.76
C SER A 179 -39.82 31.57 9.02
N ALA A 180 -39.27 30.66 9.83
CA ALA A 180 -39.87 30.23 11.08
C ALA A 180 -39.78 31.33 12.15
N ALA A 181 -38.65 32.05 12.22
CA ALA A 181 -38.49 33.23 13.06
C ALA A 181 -39.45 34.36 12.64
N ALA A 182 -39.60 34.60 11.34
CA ALA A 182 -40.56 35.57 10.82
C ALA A 182 -42.02 35.16 11.10
N ALA A 183 -42.36 33.88 10.94
CA ALA A 183 -43.70 33.37 11.23
C ALA A 183 -44.05 33.44 12.73
N THR A 184 -43.09 33.14 13.62
CA THR A 184 -43.28 33.27 15.07
C THR A 184 -43.38 34.73 15.51
N ALA A 185 -42.58 35.63 14.95
CA ALA A 185 -42.71 37.06 15.19
C ALA A 185 -44.06 37.63 14.70
N ALA A 186 -44.53 37.20 13.53
CA ALA A 186 -45.84 37.58 13.00
C ALA A 186 -47.00 37.04 13.86
N ALA A 187 -46.90 35.79 14.33
CA ALA A 187 -47.89 35.21 15.25
C ALA A 187 -47.92 35.94 16.60
N ALA A 188 -46.76 36.29 17.16
CA ALA A 188 -46.67 37.06 18.41
C ALA A 188 -47.29 38.47 18.25
N ALA A 189 -47.06 39.15 17.12
CA ALA A 189 -47.65 40.44 16.82
C ALA A 189 -49.19 40.36 16.68
N ALA A 190 -49.71 39.31 16.06
CA ALA A 190 -51.16 39.10 15.93
C ALA A 190 -51.84 38.85 17.30
N VAL A 191 -51.19 38.10 18.19
CA VAL A 191 -51.69 37.87 19.56
C VAL A 191 -51.68 39.16 20.38
N ALA A 192 -50.64 40.00 20.25
CA ALA A 192 -50.59 41.30 20.90
C ALA A 192 -51.73 42.23 20.45
N ALA A 193 -51.98 42.31 19.13
CA ALA A 193 -53.09 43.09 18.59
C ALA A 193 -54.47 42.59 19.05
N ALA A 194 -54.65 41.28 19.19
CA ALA A 194 -55.89 40.70 19.72
C ALA A 194 -56.10 41.05 21.21
N ASN A 195 -55.04 41.04 22.02
CA ASN A 195 -55.12 41.41 23.44
C ASN A 195 -55.41 42.90 23.65
N GLU A 196 -54.91 43.79 22.79
CA GLU A 196 -55.27 45.22 22.79
C GLU A 196 -56.74 45.45 22.41
N GLY A 197 -57.29 44.63 21.51
CA GLY A 197 -58.72 44.67 21.15
C GLY A 197 -59.64 44.25 22.29
N VAL A 198 -59.28 43.20 23.03
CA VAL A 198 -60.04 42.69 24.18
C VAL A 198 -60.04 43.67 25.36
N SER A 199 -58.91 44.33 25.61
CA SER A 199 -58.80 45.33 26.68
C SER A 199 -59.56 46.63 26.37
N ARG A 200 -59.66 47.03 25.10
CA ARG A 200 -60.53 48.16 24.68
C ARG A 200 -62.03 47.87 24.81
N GLN A 201 -62.45 46.62 24.68
CA GLN A 201 -63.85 46.22 24.88
C GLN A 201 -64.26 46.14 26.37
N GLN A 202 -63.30 45.85 27.27
CA GLN A 202 -63.56 45.81 28.71
C GLN A 202 -63.60 47.19 29.38
N THR A 203 -62.99 48.22 28.78
CA THR A 203 -63.05 49.61 29.27
C THR A 203 -64.25 50.42 28.77
N ALA A 204 -65.13 49.81 27.95
CA ALA A 204 -66.28 50.48 27.32
C ALA A 204 -67.65 50.15 27.95
N VAL A 205 -67.65 49.57 29.16
CA VAL A 205 -68.84 49.34 30.02
C VAL A 205 -68.69 50.21 31.26
#